data_AF-A0A2E5DXI7-F1
#
_entry.id   AF-A0A2E5DXI7-F1
#
_cell.length_a   1.000
_cell.length_b   1.000
_cell.length_c   1.000
_cell.angle_alpha   90.00
_cell.angle_beta   90.00
_cell.angle_gamma   90.00
#
_symmetry.space_group_name_H-M   'P 1'
#
loop_
_entity.id
_entity.type
_entity.pdbx_description
1 polymer ?
#
loop_
_entity_poly.entity_id
_entity_poly.type
_entity_poly.pdbx_seq_one_letter_code
_entity_poly.pdbx_strand_id
1 'polypeptide(L)'
;MPDILTERIINDATRVAASLHHAFDGLLELPLIKDQRASELSRMLGVGRMTCQRIAKFSDEQTPTAAHLAEVPGISGLKEFLSALEQAGIADQELVEPRAAVEAFARLLVDLNMSQTRLSESLSLYYEAADPDQLRVRRSDLFAAAAAVTGQAADATISMMAIRPSQSQEFNIEQIAIRGYAGMRASGSAMPIRLPINMAYSDYRNVTSDEAARQPQELIESFCTRPLPSIDSRVIKAEHLAHLINPEHIPTGEPFDCFAMQHTRWNIKDMGRHKAIWLYVDYPTRHCIFDLHVHRDIASRNKASADCHLWGTSLLAPPEDLWMTRFADQMKFKELGSDLEEIESNAYSRQHELTEHLFREHGWDPADFVGFRCEMELPIWRSGLSLILEEQ
;
A
#
# COMPACT_ATOMS: atom_id res chain seq x y z
N MET A 1 -12.44 24.63 7.69
CA MET A 1 -11.99 23.23 7.57
C MET A 1 -10.73 23.22 6.73
N PRO A 2 -9.67 22.50 7.11
CA PRO A 2 -8.54 22.28 6.21
C PRO A 2 -9.06 21.60 4.95
N ASP A 3 -8.73 22.12 3.78
CA ASP A 3 -9.09 21.44 2.53
C ASP A 3 -8.13 20.26 2.36
N ILE A 4 -8.69 19.11 1.95
CA ILE A 4 -7.95 17.87 1.80
C ILE A 4 -7.03 17.99 0.58
N LEU A 5 -5.71 17.92 0.79
CA LEU A 5 -4.76 17.83 -0.33
C LEU A 5 -4.79 16.41 -0.90
N THR A 6 -5.13 16.32 -2.18
CA THR A 6 -5.06 15.06 -2.93
C THR A 6 -3.63 14.81 -3.43
N GLU A 7 -3.29 13.56 -3.75
CA GLU A 7 -1.99 13.22 -4.34
C GLU A 7 -1.71 14.01 -5.63
N ARG A 8 -2.73 14.25 -6.46
CA ARG A 8 -2.62 15.11 -7.64
C ARG A 8 -2.17 16.52 -7.27
N ILE A 9 -2.78 17.12 -6.23
CA ILE A 9 -2.43 18.46 -5.75
C ILE A 9 -0.99 18.48 -5.23
N ILE A 10 -0.56 17.44 -4.52
CA ILE A 10 0.83 17.32 -4.03
C ILE A 10 1.82 17.22 -5.20
N ASN A 11 1.48 16.46 -6.25
CA ASN A 11 2.29 16.36 -7.46
C ASN A 11 2.35 17.70 -8.22
N ASP A 12 1.22 18.40 -8.35
CA ASP A 12 1.16 19.74 -8.95
C ASP A 12 2.01 20.75 -8.17
N ALA A 13 1.86 20.78 -6.84
CA ALA A 13 2.64 21.61 -5.94
C ALA A 13 4.14 21.28 -6.00
N THR A 14 4.50 19.99 -6.11
CA THR A 14 5.90 19.55 -6.26
C THR A 14 6.50 20.03 -7.57
N ARG A 15 5.75 19.98 -8.69
CA ARG A 15 6.20 20.54 -9.97
C ARG A 15 6.41 22.05 -9.90
N VAL A 16 5.51 22.76 -9.24
CA VAL A 16 5.64 24.21 -9.02
C VAL A 16 6.85 24.52 -8.14
N ALA A 17 7.08 23.75 -7.07
CA ALA A 17 8.26 23.88 -6.21
C ALA A 17 9.55 23.66 -7.01
N ALA A 18 9.61 22.60 -7.84
CA ALA A 18 10.76 22.33 -8.69
C ALA A 18 11.03 23.44 -9.71
N SER A 19 9.98 23.99 -10.33
CA SER A 19 10.11 25.10 -11.28
C SER A 19 10.61 26.38 -10.59
N LEU A 20 10.09 26.70 -9.40
CA LEU A 20 10.58 27.83 -8.59
C LEU A 20 12.04 27.61 -8.19
N HIS A 21 12.37 26.42 -7.70
CA HIS A 21 13.73 26.10 -7.25
C HIS A 21 14.74 26.31 -8.38
N HIS A 22 14.49 25.69 -9.54
CA HIS A 22 15.37 25.79 -10.70
C HIS A 22 15.55 27.24 -11.17
N ALA A 23 14.47 28.01 -11.24
CA ALA A 23 14.53 29.39 -11.69
C ALA A 23 15.30 30.31 -10.71
N PHE A 24 15.12 30.10 -9.40
CA PHE A 24 15.83 30.90 -8.39
C PHE A 24 17.28 30.45 -8.20
N ASP A 25 17.58 29.17 -8.33
CA ASP A 25 18.96 28.67 -8.32
C ASP A 25 19.79 29.32 -9.45
N GLY A 26 19.28 29.33 -10.69
CA GLY A 26 19.93 30.02 -11.80
C GLY A 26 20.10 31.53 -11.58
N LEU A 27 19.12 32.17 -10.93
CA LEU A 27 19.19 33.59 -10.57
C LEU A 27 20.27 33.87 -9.51
N LEU A 28 20.43 33.01 -8.50
CA LEU A 28 21.41 33.18 -7.43
C LEU A 28 22.86 33.01 -7.93
N GLU A 29 23.06 32.32 -9.05
CA GLU A 29 24.37 32.18 -9.70
C GLU A 29 24.80 33.42 -10.52
N LEU A 30 23.91 34.40 -10.69
CA LEU A 30 24.25 35.63 -11.43
C LEU A 30 25.33 36.43 -10.69
N PRO A 31 26.30 37.04 -11.40
CA PRO A 31 27.44 37.73 -10.77
C PRO A 31 27.08 38.82 -9.76
N LEU A 32 25.91 39.45 -9.90
CA LEU A 32 25.41 40.48 -8.97
C LEU A 32 24.97 39.89 -7.62
N ILE A 33 24.52 38.63 -7.62
CA ILE A 33 23.89 37.95 -6.48
C ILE A 33 24.81 36.91 -5.87
N LYS A 34 25.61 36.26 -6.73
CA LYS A 34 26.57 35.23 -6.36
C LYS A 34 27.47 35.70 -5.21
N ASP A 35 27.67 34.82 -4.25
CA ASP A 35 28.45 35.02 -3.02
C ASP A 35 27.91 36.10 -2.05
N GLN A 36 26.78 36.76 -2.35
CA GLN A 36 26.18 37.73 -1.45
C GLN A 36 25.37 37.03 -0.35
N ARG A 37 25.60 37.44 0.90
CA ARG A 37 24.77 36.98 2.01
C ARG A 37 23.40 37.66 1.97
N ALA A 38 22.38 37.02 2.52
CA ALA A 38 21.02 37.58 2.54
C ALA A 38 20.91 39.00 3.15
N SER A 39 21.78 39.37 4.11
CA SER A 39 21.85 40.73 4.66
C SER A 39 22.46 41.76 3.69
N GLU A 40 23.40 41.33 2.85
CA GLU A 40 24.01 42.17 1.82
C GLU A 40 23.03 42.39 0.67
N LEU A 41 22.36 41.33 0.20
CA LEU A 41 21.28 41.39 -0.77
C LEU A 41 20.14 42.31 -0.30
N SER A 42 19.71 42.18 0.95
CA SER A 42 18.66 43.03 1.53
C SER A 42 19.03 44.51 1.48
N ARG A 43 20.27 44.87 1.83
CA ARG A 43 20.75 46.26 1.78
C ARG A 43 20.91 46.76 0.34
N MET A 44 21.40 45.91 -0.56
CA MET A 44 21.65 46.25 -1.96
C MET A 44 20.34 46.46 -2.74
N LEU A 45 19.36 45.58 -2.52
CA LEU A 45 18.11 45.55 -3.27
C LEU A 45 16.98 46.32 -2.58
N GLY A 46 17.16 46.71 -1.32
CA GLY A 46 16.09 47.35 -0.53
C GLY A 46 14.94 46.39 -0.14
N VAL A 47 15.12 45.08 -0.33
CA VAL A 47 14.13 44.04 -0.03
C VAL A 47 14.29 43.57 1.42
N GLY A 48 13.19 43.17 2.07
CA GLY A 48 13.22 42.66 3.44
C GLY A 48 14.18 41.47 3.63
N ARG A 49 15.01 41.52 4.68
CA ARG A 49 16.01 40.48 4.98
C ARG A 49 15.45 39.06 5.03
N MET A 50 14.25 38.90 5.59
CA MET A 50 13.58 37.58 5.67
C MET A 50 13.25 37.01 4.29
N THR A 51 12.88 37.86 3.33
CA THR A 51 12.62 37.46 1.94
C THR A 51 13.90 36.91 1.31
N CYS A 52 15.00 37.66 1.41
CA CYS A 52 16.30 37.22 0.88
C CYS A 52 16.79 35.93 1.54
N GLN A 53 16.59 35.76 2.85
CA GLN A 53 16.98 34.55 3.58
C GLN A 53 16.20 33.32 3.11
N ARG A 54 14.87 33.45 2.95
CA ARG A 54 14.03 32.33 2.48
C ARG A 54 14.33 31.94 1.05
N ILE A 55 14.63 32.90 0.18
CA ILE A 55 15.04 32.63 -1.21
C ILE A 55 16.37 31.87 -1.24
N ALA A 56 17.38 32.35 -0.49
CA ALA A 56 18.68 31.69 -0.44
C ALA A 56 18.60 30.27 0.15
N LYS A 57 17.80 30.08 1.20
CA LYS A 57 17.59 28.74 1.80
C LYS A 57 16.93 27.78 0.81
N PHE A 58 15.89 28.24 0.13
CA PHE A 58 15.12 27.42 -0.79
C PHE A 58 15.96 26.89 -1.97
N SER A 59 16.94 27.66 -2.46
CA SER A 59 17.82 27.22 -3.55
C SER A 59 18.96 26.27 -3.11
N ASP A 60 19.22 26.12 -1.81
CA ASP A 60 20.26 25.21 -1.30
C ASP A 60 19.77 23.75 -1.20
N GLU A 61 18.48 23.50 -1.44
CA GLU A 61 17.84 22.21 -1.23
C GLU A 61 17.97 21.27 -2.44
N GLN A 62 18.68 20.15 -2.27
CA GLN A 62 19.01 19.24 -3.38
C GLN A 62 17.79 18.60 -4.09
N THR A 63 16.61 18.57 -3.48
CA THR A 63 15.40 18.01 -4.11
C THR A 63 14.13 18.74 -3.66
N PRO A 64 13.58 19.66 -4.47
CA PRO A 64 12.39 20.41 -4.13
C PRO A 64 11.14 19.52 -4.12
N THR A 65 10.43 19.57 -3.00
CA THR A 65 9.11 18.96 -2.74
C THR A 65 8.04 20.03 -2.50
N ALA A 66 6.75 19.65 -2.54
CA ALA A 66 5.65 20.56 -2.22
C ALA A 66 5.78 21.25 -0.85
N ALA A 67 6.39 20.58 0.15
CA ALA A 67 6.63 21.13 1.48
C ALA A 67 7.36 22.48 1.42
N HIS A 68 8.29 22.64 0.50
CA HIS A 68 9.13 23.85 0.43
C HIS A 68 8.36 25.09 -0.02
N LEU A 69 7.18 24.94 -0.66
CA LEU A 69 6.28 26.08 -0.94
C LEU A 69 5.76 26.76 0.35
N ALA A 70 5.79 26.06 1.48
CA ALA A 70 5.50 26.64 2.79
C ALA A 70 6.62 27.58 3.28
N GLU A 71 7.85 27.34 2.83
CA GLU A 71 9.05 28.03 3.33
C GLU A 71 9.45 29.24 2.49
N VAL A 72 9.08 29.27 1.20
CA VAL A 72 9.36 30.40 0.31
C VAL A 72 8.68 31.70 0.79
N PRO A 73 9.19 32.88 0.38
CA PRO A 73 8.47 34.13 0.62
C PRO A 73 7.06 34.13 0.03
N GLY A 74 6.24 35.07 0.51
CA GLY A 74 4.96 35.41 -0.10
C GLY A 74 5.08 35.70 -1.60
N ILE A 75 4.05 35.44 -2.41
CA ILE A 75 4.01 35.88 -3.82
C ILE A 75 4.39 37.36 -3.97
N SER A 76 3.91 38.23 -3.08
CA SER A 76 4.29 39.65 -3.08
C SER A 76 5.77 39.86 -2.82
N GLY A 77 6.37 39.10 -1.89
CA GLY A 77 7.80 39.18 -1.58
C GLY A 77 8.68 38.66 -2.71
N LEU A 78 8.23 37.60 -3.41
CA LEU A 78 8.89 37.09 -4.61
C LEU A 78 8.84 38.13 -5.74
N LYS A 79 7.67 38.74 -5.99
CA LYS A 79 7.52 39.80 -7.01
C LYS A 79 8.33 41.06 -6.66
N GLU A 80 8.36 41.46 -5.39
CA GLU A 80 9.20 42.57 -4.90
C GLU A 80 10.68 42.30 -5.13
N PHE A 81 11.15 41.08 -4.84
CA PHE A 81 12.53 40.68 -5.07
C PHE A 81 12.93 40.74 -6.56
N LEU A 82 12.09 40.20 -7.46
CA LEU A 82 12.35 40.26 -8.90
C LEU A 82 12.32 41.69 -9.45
N SER A 83 11.42 42.54 -8.95
CA SER A 83 11.37 43.98 -9.30
C SER A 83 12.62 44.71 -8.85
N ALA A 84 13.13 44.41 -7.65
CA ALA A 84 14.35 45.01 -7.15
C ALA A 84 15.60 44.59 -7.96
N LEU A 85 15.64 43.36 -8.47
CA LEU A 85 16.71 42.91 -9.36
C LEU A 85 16.68 43.58 -10.73
N GLU A 86 15.49 43.77 -11.30
CA GLU A 86 15.30 44.56 -12.52
C GLU A 86 15.83 45.99 -12.33
N GLN A 87 15.48 46.64 -11.22
CA GLN A 87 15.96 48.00 -10.87
C GLN A 87 17.48 48.04 -10.62
N ALA A 88 18.07 46.94 -10.15
CA ALA A 88 19.51 46.79 -9.97
C ALA A 88 20.27 46.49 -11.28
N GLY A 89 19.55 46.39 -12.41
CA GLY A 89 20.14 46.25 -13.74
C GLY A 89 20.31 44.81 -14.23
N ILE A 90 19.65 43.83 -13.61
CA ILE A 90 19.54 42.48 -14.20
C ILE A 90 18.72 42.56 -15.48
N ALA A 91 19.21 41.96 -16.56
CA ALA A 91 18.55 41.99 -17.86
C ALA A 91 17.20 41.27 -17.82
N ASP A 92 16.20 41.79 -18.54
CA ASP A 92 14.86 41.20 -18.59
C ASP A 92 14.85 39.72 -18.98
N GLN A 93 15.78 39.31 -19.86
CA GLN A 93 15.94 37.91 -20.29
C GLN A 93 16.24 36.96 -19.12
N GLU A 94 17.06 37.38 -18.16
CA GLU A 94 17.40 36.60 -16.96
C GLU A 94 16.22 36.50 -15.97
N LEU A 95 15.21 37.38 -16.10
CA LEU A 95 14.05 37.42 -15.22
C LEU A 95 12.82 36.71 -15.79
N VAL A 96 12.86 36.23 -17.04
CA VAL A 96 11.72 35.57 -17.70
C VAL A 96 11.29 34.32 -16.95
N GLU A 97 12.22 33.40 -16.69
CA GLU A 97 11.93 32.12 -16.03
C GLU A 97 11.50 32.30 -14.56
N PRO A 98 12.20 33.11 -13.73
CA PRO A 98 11.74 33.39 -12.37
C PRO A 98 10.33 34.01 -12.32
N ARG A 99 10.01 34.94 -13.21
CA ARG A 99 8.66 35.53 -13.29
C ARG A 99 7.61 34.49 -13.64
N ALA A 100 7.90 33.62 -14.61
CA ALA A 100 7.00 32.54 -15.00
C ALA A 100 6.76 31.55 -13.85
N ALA A 101 7.80 31.19 -13.09
CA ALA A 101 7.70 30.30 -11.94
C ALA A 101 6.88 30.92 -10.79
N VAL A 102 7.10 32.20 -10.47
CA VAL A 102 6.30 32.93 -9.47
C VAL A 102 4.83 33.01 -9.88
N GLU A 103 4.55 33.22 -11.17
CA GLU A 103 3.19 33.27 -11.68
C GLU A 103 2.53 31.88 -11.69
N ALA A 104 3.27 30.80 -11.97
CA ALA A 104 2.78 29.44 -11.82
C ALA A 104 2.41 29.13 -10.36
N PHE A 105 3.19 29.60 -9.39
CA PHE A 105 2.85 29.47 -7.97
C PHE A 105 1.62 30.30 -7.59
N ALA A 106 1.50 31.52 -8.10
CA ALA A 106 0.32 32.34 -7.90
C ALA A 106 -0.94 31.67 -8.47
N ARG A 107 -0.85 31.07 -9.67
CA ARG A 107 -1.96 30.32 -10.30
C ARG A 107 -2.35 29.10 -9.49
N LEU A 108 -1.38 28.32 -8.99
CA LEU A 108 -1.66 27.18 -8.12
C LEU A 108 -2.51 27.60 -6.90
N LEU A 109 -2.15 28.70 -6.24
CA LEU A 109 -2.92 29.22 -5.10
C LEU A 109 -4.34 29.62 -5.48
N VAL A 110 -4.53 30.23 -6.66
CA VAL A 110 -5.84 30.60 -7.19
C VAL A 110 -6.68 29.36 -7.53
N ASP A 111 -6.10 28.39 -8.23
CA ASP A 111 -6.77 27.16 -8.64
C ASP A 111 -7.22 26.32 -7.43
N LEU A 112 -6.42 26.34 -6.36
CA LEU A 112 -6.76 25.71 -5.08
C LEU A 112 -7.70 26.56 -4.22
N ASN A 113 -7.95 27.82 -4.57
CA ASN A 113 -8.67 28.80 -3.77
C ASN A 113 -8.09 28.93 -2.34
N MET A 114 -6.76 29.01 -2.25
CA MET A 114 -6.00 29.06 -1.00
C MET A 114 -5.09 30.29 -0.90
N SER A 115 -4.90 30.79 0.32
CA SER A 115 -3.75 31.62 0.63
C SER A 115 -2.51 30.74 0.82
N GLN A 116 -1.31 31.31 0.71
CA GLN A 116 -0.07 30.57 0.96
C GLN A 116 0.01 30.06 2.41
N THR A 117 -0.48 30.82 3.39
CA THR A 117 -0.57 30.37 4.78
C THR A 117 -1.45 29.12 4.90
N ARG A 118 -2.61 29.12 4.23
CA ARG A 118 -3.51 27.96 4.24
C ARG A 118 -2.90 26.74 3.53
N LEU A 119 -2.21 26.96 2.40
CA LEU A 119 -1.46 25.90 1.72
C LEU A 119 -0.38 25.31 2.63
N SER A 120 0.38 26.15 3.34
CA SER A 120 1.41 25.74 4.29
C SER A 120 0.85 24.88 5.41
N GLU A 121 -0.26 25.28 6.02
CA GLU A 121 -0.95 24.51 7.07
C GLU A 121 -1.43 23.15 6.52
N SER A 122 -2.08 23.16 5.34
CA SER A 122 -2.55 21.95 4.68
C SER A 122 -1.42 20.98 4.32
N LEU A 123 -0.27 21.49 3.84
CA LEU A 123 0.92 20.68 3.54
C LEU A 123 1.49 20.07 4.82
N SER A 124 1.59 20.85 5.90
CA SER A 124 2.10 20.36 7.18
C SER A 124 1.25 19.20 7.70
N LEU A 125 -0.08 19.36 7.70
CA LEU A 125 -1.02 18.31 8.08
C LEU A 125 -0.92 17.08 7.16
N TYR A 126 -0.73 17.28 5.86
CA TYR A 126 -0.55 16.18 4.91
C TYR A 126 0.71 15.36 5.22
N TYR A 127 1.86 16.02 5.44
CA TYR A 127 3.11 15.32 5.74
C TYR A 127 3.11 14.69 7.14
N GLU A 128 2.51 15.33 8.14
CA GLU A 128 2.28 14.72 9.46
C GLU A 128 1.37 13.50 9.38
N ALA A 129 0.39 13.50 8.47
CA ALA A 129 -0.47 12.34 8.24
C ALA A 129 0.23 11.21 7.48
N ALA A 130 1.18 11.55 6.60
CA ALA A 130 1.93 10.61 5.77
C ALA A 130 3.24 10.10 6.42
N ASP A 131 3.65 10.68 7.56
CA ASP A 131 4.85 10.31 8.30
C ASP A 131 4.84 8.81 8.67
N PRO A 132 5.79 8.00 8.15
CA PRO A 132 5.85 6.56 8.41
C PRO A 132 5.86 6.18 9.89
N ASP A 133 6.57 6.93 10.73
CA ASP A 133 6.70 6.61 12.15
C ASP A 133 5.39 6.88 12.89
N GLN A 134 4.74 8.02 12.60
CA GLN A 134 3.42 8.32 13.15
C GLN A 134 2.35 7.34 12.66
N LEU A 135 2.38 6.97 11.37
CA LEU A 135 1.48 5.95 10.82
C LEU A 135 1.64 4.62 11.55
N ARG A 136 2.88 4.20 11.81
CA ARG A 136 3.16 2.97 12.56
C ARG A 136 2.63 3.04 13.99
N VAL A 137 2.80 4.16 14.68
CA VAL A 137 2.24 4.37 16.04
C VAL A 137 0.70 4.24 16.01
N ARG A 138 0.03 4.97 15.11
CA ARG A 138 -1.45 4.92 15.00
C ARG A 138 -1.96 3.51 14.69
N ARG A 139 -1.25 2.75 13.86
CA ARG A 139 -1.59 1.34 13.55
C ARG A 139 -1.35 0.42 14.75
N SER A 140 -0.30 0.64 15.53
CA SER A 140 -0.06 -0.10 16.77
C SER A 140 -1.19 0.13 17.78
N ASP A 141 -1.65 1.38 17.91
CA ASP A 141 -2.79 1.73 18.77
C ASP A 141 -4.09 1.08 18.28
N LEU A 142 -4.35 1.12 16.97
CA LEU A 142 -5.50 0.43 16.35
C LEU A 142 -5.45 -1.08 16.62
N PHE A 143 -4.30 -1.71 16.43
CA PHE A 143 -4.10 -3.13 16.72
C PHE A 143 -4.43 -3.44 18.18
N ALA A 144 -3.87 -2.68 19.13
CA ALA A 144 -4.08 -2.89 20.55
C ALA A 144 -5.57 -2.73 20.93
N ALA A 145 -6.22 -1.69 20.41
CA ALA A 145 -7.64 -1.45 20.64
C ALA A 145 -8.53 -2.56 20.05
N ALA A 146 -8.27 -2.96 18.80
CA ALA A 146 -9.04 -4.00 18.12
C ALA A 146 -8.84 -5.37 18.78
N ALA A 147 -7.61 -5.70 19.19
CA ALA A 147 -7.31 -6.92 19.93
C ALA A 147 -8.04 -6.96 21.28
N ALA A 148 -8.03 -5.85 22.02
CA ALA A 148 -8.72 -5.73 23.30
C ALA A 148 -10.25 -5.87 23.16
N VAL A 149 -10.84 -5.25 22.13
CA VAL A 149 -12.29 -5.30 21.88
C VAL A 149 -12.74 -6.69 21.42
N THR A 150 -11.98 -7.32 20.52
CA THR A 150 -12.38 -8.62 19.95
C THR A 150 -11.94 -9.81 20.80
N GLY A 151 -11.04 -9.61 21.75
CA GLY A 151 -10.47 -10.67 22.58
C GLY A 151 -9.53 -11.61 21.81
N GLN A 152 -9.09 -11.23 20.60
CA GLN A 152 -8.28 -12.07 19.73
C GLN A 152 -7.27 -11.26 18.93
N ALA A 153 -6.11 -11.86 18.66
CA ALA A 153 -5.08 -11.27 17.83
C ALA A 153 -4.12 -12.33 17.30
N ALA A 154 -3.50 -12.08 16.14
CA ALA A 154 -2.45 -12.91 15.58
C ALA A 154 -1.12 -12.16 15.51
N ASP A 155 0.00 -12.89 15.67
CA ASP A 155 1.32 -12.35 15.37
C ASP A 155 1.49 -12.24 13.84
N ALA A 156 1.08 -13.26 13.09
CA ALA A 156 1.00 -13.18 11.62
C ALA A 156 -0.28 -13.82 11.05
N THR A 157 -0.88 -13.16 10.07
CA THR A 157 -1.87 -13.74 9.15
C THR A 157 -1.16 -14.05 7.85
N ILE A 158 -1.19 -15.30 7.44
CA ILE A 158 -0.44 -15.79 6.28
C ILE A 158 -1.40 -16.43 5.28
N SER A 159 -1.19 -16.07 4.03
CA SER A 159 -1.96 -16.53 2.90
C SER A 159 -1.03 -16.83 1.74
N MET A 160 -1.09 -18.04 1.24
CA MET A 160 -0.36 -18.44 0.06
C MET A 160 -1.33 -19.07 -0.93
N MET A 161 -1.14 -18.81 -2.21
CA MET A 161 -1.91 -19.43 -3.27
C MET A 161 -1.00 -19.76 -4.44
N ALA A 162 -1.14 -20.95 -5.01
CA ALA A 162 -0.51 -21.33 -6.27
C ALA A 162 -1.60 -21.65 -7.29
N ILE A 163 -1.50 -21.05 -8.49
CA ILE A 163 -2.50 -21.18 -9.56
C ILE A 163 -1.82 -21.63 -10.85
N ARG A 164 -2.36 -22.67 -11.50
CA ARG A 164 -1.89 -23.12 -12.81
C ARG A 164 -3.02 -23.54 -13.74
N PRO A 165 -2.79 -23.52 -15.08
CA PRO A 165 -3.60 -24.28 -16.01
C PRO A 165 -3.56 -25.77 -15.65
N SER A 166 -4.71 -26.42 -15.74
CA SER A 166 -4.83 -27.85 -15.56
C SER A 166 -4.33 -28.61 -16.80
N GLN A 167 -3.73 -29.78 -16.58
CA GLN A 167 -3.41 -30.73 -17.65
C GLN A 167 -4.56 -31.71 -17.94
N SER A 168 -5.60 -31.71 -17.11
CA SER A 168 -6.79 -32.55 -17.27
C SER A 168 -7.76 -31.95 -18.30
N GLN A 169 -8.55 -32.80 -18.94
CA GLN A 169 -9.68 -32.38 -19.78
C GLN A 169 -10.94 -32.04 -18.97
N GLU A 170 -11.01 -32.43 -17.68
CA GLU A 170 -12.19 -32.27 -16.84
C GLU A 170 -12.31 -30.90 -16.17
N PHE A 171 -11.18 -30.22 -15.98
CA PHE A 171 -11.06 -28.90 -15.35
C PHE A 171 -9.93 -28.13 -16.04
N ASN A 172 -10.02 -26.81 -16.14
CA ASN A 172 -9.03 -25.99 -16.85
C ASN A 172 -8.08 -25.20 -15.95
N ILE A 173 -8.41 -25.06 -14.65
CA ILE A 173 -7.58 -24.38 -13.65
C ILE A 173 -7.47 -25.24 -12.39
N GLU A 174 -6.26 -25.29 -11.83
CA GLU A 174 -5.99 -25.82 -10.50
C GLU A 174 -5.46 -24.72 -9.59
N GLN A 175 -5.89 -24.77 -8.32
CA GLN A 175 -5.46 -23.86 -7.28
C GLN A 175 -5.17 -24.62 -6.00
N ILE A 176 -3.98 -24.40 -5.43
CA ILE A 176 -3.67 -24.78 -4.06
C ILE A 176 -3.61 -23.50 -3.24
N ALA A 177 -4.20 -23.52 -2.05
CA ALA A 177 -4.10 -22.40 -1.15
C ALA A 177 -3.78 -22.87 0.26
N ILE A 178 -2.85 -22.18 0.91
CA ILE A 178 -2.57 -22.31 2.33
C ILE A 178 -3.04 -21.02 3.01
N ARG A 179 -3.75 -21.18 4.12
CA ARG A 179 -4.23 -20.08 4.96
C ARG A 179 -3.94 -20.43 6.41
N GLY A 180 -3.47 -19.46 7.18
CA GLY A 180 -3.22 -19.72 8.59
C GLY A 180 -2.83 -18.49 9.39
N TYR A 181 -2.71 -18.74 10.68
CA TYR A 181 -2.33 -17.76 11.68
C TYR A 181 -1.13 -18.30 12.46
N ALA A 182 -0.10 -17.47 12.62
CA ALA A 182 0.99 -17.73 13.55
C ALA A 182 0.78 -16.89 14.82
N GLY A 183 0.98 -17.50 15.99
CA GLY A 183 0.82 -16.86 17.29
C GLY A 183 -0.60 -16.31 17.52
N MET A 184 -1.62 -16.99 17.01
CA MET A 184 -3.02 -16.63 17.27
C MET A 184 -3.33 -16.77 18.76
N ARG A 185 -3.99 -15.76 19.33
CA ARG A 185 -4.46 -15.75 20.72
C ARG A 185 -5.93 -15.45 20.72
N ALA A 186 -6.69 -16.16 21.56
CA ALA A 186 -8.10 -15.92 21.76
C ALA A 186 -8.46 -16.03 23.25
N SER A 187 -9.24 -15.07 23.75
CA SER A 187 -9.82 -15.09 25.08
C SER A 187 -11.15 -15.86 25.10
N GLY A 188 -11.67 -16.17 26.28
CA GLY A 188 -12.93 -16.93 26.40
C GLY A 188 -14.18 -16.21 25.87
N SER A 189 -14.08 -14.90 25.59
CA SER A 189 -15.15 -14.10 24.96
C SER A 189 -14.88 -13.79 23.49
N ALA A 190 -13.83 -14.36 22.88
CA ALA A 190 -13.48 -14.12 21.49
C ALA A 190 -14.55 -14.70 20.55
N MET A 191 -14.64 -14.12 19.35
CA MET A 191 -15.43 -14.69 18.27
C MET A 191 -14.79 -16.01 17.78
N PRO A 192 -15.57 -16.92 17.16
CA PRO A 192 -14.99 -18.10 16.53
C PRO A 192 -13.90 -17.73 15.52
N ILE A 193 -12.79 -18.46 15.58
CA ILE A 193 -11.71 -18.31 14.61
C ILE A 193 -12.13 -19.03 13.34
N ARG A 194 -12.00 -18.38 12.19
CA ARG A 194 -12.42 -18.86 10.89
C ARG A 194 -11.23 -18.85 9.97
N LEU A 195 -11.02 -19.95 9.27
CA LEU A 195 -10.10 -19.97 8.13
C LEU A 195 -10.87 -19.46 6.90
N PRO A 196 -10.40 -18.39 6.23
CA PRO A 196 -11.07 -17.89 5.05
C PRO A 196 -11.05 -18.96 3.96
N ILE A 197 -12.20 -19.13 3.29
CA ILE A 197 -12.31 -19.97 2.09
C ILE A 197 -12.05 -19.09 0.87
N ASN A 198 -11.30 -19.62 -0.09
CA ASN A 198 -10.99 -18.88 -1.30
C ASN A 198 -12.18 -18.82 -2.25
N MET A 199 -12.33 -17.69 -2.92
CA MET A 199 -13.14 -17.58 -4.12
C MET A 199 -12.31 -17.98 -5.35
N ALA A 200 -13.00 -18.18 -6.47
CA ALA A 200 -12.40 -18.47 -7.77
C ALA A 200 -11.32 -17.50 -8.17
N TYR A 201 -10.37 -18.00 -8.96
CA TYR A 201 -9.56 -17.18 -9.85
C TYR A 201 -10.34 -16.85 -11.14
N SER A 202 -11.46 -16.14 -11.02
CA SER A 202 -12.31 -15.72 -12.16
C SER A 202 -12.39 -14.19 -12.28
N ASP A 203 -12.97 -13.70 -13.39
CA ASP A 203 -13.30 -12.29 -13.54
C ASP A 203 -14.24 -11.88 -12.41
N TYR A 204 -13.79 -10.98 -11.54
CA TYR A 204 -14.57 -10.53 -10.39
C TYR A 204 -15.89 -9.87 -10.82
N ARG A 205 -16.02 -9.42 -12.08
CA ARG A 205 -17.25 -8.84 -12.64
C ARG A 205 -18.33 -9.88 -12.95
N ASN A 206 -17.96 -11.16 -13.05
CA ASN A 206 -18.83 -12.23 -13.56
C ASN A 206 -18.91 -13.45 -12.62
N VAL A 207 -18.54 -13.32 -11.34
CA VAL A 207 -18.53 -14.45 -10.39
C VAL A 207 -19.93 -15.07 -10.27
N THR A 208 -20.05 -16.35 -10.61
CA THR A 208 -21.28 -17.14 -10.42
C THR A 208 -21.22 -17.96 -9.12
N SER A 209 -22.36 -18.37 -8.57
CA SER A 209 -22.39 -19.18 -7.33
C SER A 209 -21.68 -20.54 -7.45
N ASP A 210 -21.53 -21.05 -8.67
CA ASP A 210 -20.80 -22.28 -8.97
C ASP A 210 -19.28 -22.13 -8.87
N GLU A 211 -18.81 -20.90 -8.68
CA GLU A 211 -17.42 -20.50 -8.57
C GLU A 211 -17.02 -20.21 -7.10
N ALA A 212 -17.58 -20.95 -6.14
CA ALA A 212 -17.09 -20.97 -4.75
C ALA A 212 -16.28 -22.24 -4.49
N ALA A 213 -15.16 -22.13 -3.74
CA ALA A 213 -14.42 -23.32 -3.33
C ALA A 213 -15.29 -24.17 -2.39
N ARG A 214 -15.61 -25.39 -2.83
CA ARG A 214 -16.48 -26.34 -2.12
C ARG A 214 -15.72 -27.45 -1.38
N GLN A 215 -14.39 -27.51 -1.55
CA GLN A 215 -13.55 -28.54 -0.94
C GLN A 215 -13.25 -28.20 0.53
N PRO A 216 -13.22 -29.18 1.45
CA PRO A 216 -12.82 -28.93 2.84
C PRO A 216 -11.36 -28.50 2.92
N GLN A 217 -11.02 -27.77 3.98
CA GLN A 217 -9.64 -27.45 4.33
C GLN A 217 -9.07 -28.54 5.25
N GLU A 218 -7.82 -28.91 5.02
CA GLU A 218 -7.09 -29.90 5.81
C GLU A 218 -5.96 -29.23 6.57
N LEU A 219 -5.79 -29.57 7.87
CA LEU A 219 -4.73 -29.00 8.68
C LEU A 219 -3.35 -29.45 8.18
N ILE A 220 -2.41 -28.51 8.17
CA ILE A 220 -1.00 -28.81 7.92
C ILE A 220 -0.35 -29.05 9.27
N GLU A 221 -0.42 -30.29 9.78
CA GLU A 221 -0.06 -30.62 11.16
C GLU A 221 1.35 -30.18 11.55
N SER A 222 2.31 -30.23 10.63
CA SER A 222 3.70 -29.82 10.87
C SER A 222 3.88 -28.31 11.08
N PHE A 223 2.87 -27.51 10.79
CA PHE A 223 2.83 -26.06 11.02
C PHE A 223 1.81 -25.66 12.08
N CYS A 224 1.11 -26.62 12.69
CA CYS A 224 0.15 -26.34 13.76
C CYS A 224 0.77 -26.58 15.14
N THR A 225 0.32 -25.81 16.13
CA THR A 225 0.64 -26.07 17.54
C THR A 225 -0.02 -27.37 18.01
N ARG A 226 0.64 -28.05 18.96
CA ARG A 226 0.11 -29.26 19.61
C ARG A 226 -0.40 -28.94 21.02
N PRO A 227 -1.53 -29.50 21.47
CA PRO A 227 -2.44 -30.40 20.72
C PRO A 227 -3.07 -29.71 19.51
N LEU A 228 -3.31 -30.50 18.45
CA LEU A 228 -3.81 -29.95 17.19
C LEU A 228 -5.17 -29.27 17.41
N PRO A 229 -5.42 -28.12 16.77
CA PRO A 229 -6.77 -27.57 16.69
C PRO A 229 -7.69 -28.52 15.91
N SER A 230 -8.99 -28.43 16.10
CA SER A 230 -9.97 -29.09 15.23
C SER A 230 -10.61 -28.08 14.27
N ILE A 231 -10.98 -28.55 13.07
CA ILE A 231 -11.75 -27.78 12.10
C ILE A 231 -13.19 -28.28 12.12
N ASP A 232 -14.11 -27.43 12.55
CA ASP A 232 -15.55 -27.65 12.44
C ASP A 232 -16.06 -27.03 11.14
N SER A 233 -16.65 -27.86 10.28
CA SER A 233 -17.31 -27.39 9.05
C SER A 233 -18.78 -27.08 9.30
N ARG A 234 -19.19 -25.82 9.07
CA ARG A 234 -20.59 -25.40 9.12
C ARG A 234 -21.06 -24.89 7.77
N VAL A 235 -22.26 -25.29 7.33
CA VAL A 235 -22.85 -24.76 6.10
C VAL A 235 -23.53 -23.42 6.39
N ILE A 236 -23.10 -22.37 5.71
CA ILE A 236 -23.70 -21.03 5.73
C ILE A 236 -24.38 -20.82 4.37
N LYS A 237 -25.73 -20.82 4.34
CA LYS A 237 -26.55 -20.69 3.12
C LYS A 237 -26.25 -21.77 2.06
N ALA A 238 -27.09 -22.82 2.03
CA ALA A 238 -27.22 -23.91 1.04
C ALA A 238 -25.93 -24.64 0.60
N GLU A 239 -24.84 -23.94 0.26
CA GLU A 239 -23.64 -24.47 -0.38
C GLU A 239 -22.32 -23.86 0.13
N HIS A 240 -22.30 -22.77 0.91
CA HIS A 240 -21.02 -22.24 1.43
C HIS A 240 -20.61 -22.95 2.71
N LEU A 241 -19.39 -23.48 2.73
CA LEU A 241 -18.77 -24.00 3.94
C LEU A 241 -18.13 -22.85 4.72
N ALA A 242 -18.12 -22.96 6.04
CA ALA A 242 -17.29 -22.16 6.92
C ALA A 242 -16.49 -23.12 7.78
N HIS A 243 -15.17 -22.98 7.73
CA HIS A 243 -14.24 -23.75 8.55
C HIS A 243 -13.93 -22.94 9.80
N LEU A 244 -14.44 -23.41 10.93
CA LEU A 244 -14.20 -22.82 12.24
C LEU A 244 -13.08 -23.60 12.92
N ILE A 245 -12.06 -22.90 13.36
CA ILE A 245 -11.04 -23.46 14.23
C ILE A 245 -11.60 -23.48 15.64
N ASN A 246 -11.68 -24.66 16.23
CA ASN A 246 -12.02 -24.83 17.62
C ASN A 246 -10.73 -25.02 18.44
N PRO A 247 -10.32 -24.03 19.25
CA PRO A 247 -9.13 -24.11 20.07
C PRO A 247 -9.41 -24.82 21.41
N GLU A 248 -10.39 -25.75 21.48
CA GLU A 248 -10.84 -26.42 22.71
C GLU A 248 -9.72 -27.00 23.58
N HIS A 249 -8.60 -27.36 22.96
CA HIS A 249 -7.43 -27.93 23.64
C HIS A 249 -6.31 -26.92 23.91
N ILE A 250 -6.52 -25.66 23.57
CA ILE A 250 -5.56 -24.56 23.69
C ILE A 250 -6.03 -23.65 24.83
N PRO A 251 -5.22 -23.47 25.89
CA PRO A 251 -5.62 -22.62 27.00
C PRO A 251 -5.92 -21.19 26.54
N THR A 252 -6.93 -20.58 27.16
CA THR A 252 -7.36 -19.20 26.89
C THR A 252 -6.19 -18.22 26.93
N GLY A 253 -5.98 -17.48 25.84
CA GLY A 253 -4.94 -16.45 25.72
C GLY A 253 -3.55 -16.96 25.36
N GLU A 254 -3.29 -18.26 25.41
CA GLU A 254 -2.03 -18.83 24.96
C GLU A 254 -1.90 -18.75 23.43
N PRO A 255 -0.72 -18.41 22.89
CA PRO A 255 -0.50 -18.36 21.46
C PRO A 255 -0.52 -19.77 20.85
N PHE A 256 -1.07 -19.87 19.65
CA PHE A 256 -1.01 -21.08 18.86
C PHE A 256 -0.94 -20.79 17.36
N ASP A 257 -0.35 -21.74 16.65
CA ASP A 257 -0.26 -21.75 15.20
C ASP A 257 -1.31 -22.67 14.62
N CYS A 258 -2.00 -22.22 13.58
CA CYS A 258 -2.97 -23.02 12.84
C CYS A 258 -2.92 -22.70 11.36
N PHE A 259 -2.61 -23.71 10.56
CA PHE A 259 -2.51 -23.61 9.11
C PHE A 259 -3.32 -24.72 8.48
N ALA A 260 -4.04 -24.39 7.43
CA ALA A 260 -4.77 -25.36 6.63
C ALA A 260 -4.53 -25.12 5.15
N MET A 261 -4.63 -26.20 4.39
CA MET A 261 -4.48 -26.23 2.96
C MET A 261 -5.80 -26.62 2.29
N GLN A 262 -6.01 -26.11 1.08
CA GLN A 262 -7.13 -26.45 0.22
C GLN A 262 -6.64 -26.63 -1.22
N HIS A 263 -6.97 -27.75 -1.84
CA HIS A 263 -6.79 -27.96 -3.28
C HIS A 263 -8.14 -27.86 -3.98
N THR A 264 -8.27 -26.94 -4.94
CA THR A 264 -9.52 -26.72 -5.67
C THR A 264 -9.26 -26.77 -7.17
N ARG A 265 -10.23 -27.33 -7.90
CA ARG A 265 -10.20 -27.52 -9.36
C ARG A 265 -11.42 -26.86 -9.96
N TRP A 266 -11.22 -26.13 -11.06
CA TRP A 266 -12.20 -25.20 -11.59
C TRP A 266 -12.34 -25.33 -13.10
N ASN A 267 -13.55 -25.04 -13.59
CA ASN A 267 -13.83 -24.81 -15.00
C ASN A 267 -14.21 -23.35 -15.20
N ILE A 268 -13.22 -22.52 -15.47
CA ILE A 268 -13.40 -21.08 -15.63
C ILE A 268 -13.61 -20.80 -17.12
N LYS A 269 -14.83 -20.43 -17.51
CA LYS A 269 -15.18 -20.22 -18.93
C LYS A 269 -14.47 -19.02 -19.53
N ASP A 270 -14.35 -17.95 -18.74
CA ASP A 270 -13.66 -16.72 -19.10
C ASP A 270 -12.88 -16.24 -17.87
N MET A 271 -11.57 -16.14 -18.01
CA MET A 271 -10.69 -15.63 -16.97
C MET A 271 -10.80 -14.11 -16.81
N GLY A 272 -11.39 -13.44 -17.81
CA GLY A 272 -11.47 -12.00 -17.93
C GLY A 272 -10.10 -11.35 -18.10
N ARG A 273 -10.12 -10.03 -18.36
CA ARG A 273 -8.89 -9.23 -18.44
C ARG A 273 -8.32 -8.93 -17.05
N HIS A 274 -9.19 -8.73 -16.06
CA HIS A 274 -8.84 -8.23 -14.74
C HIS A 274 -9.14 -9.29 -13.69
N LYS A 275 -8.10 -9.82 -13.04
CA LYS A 275 -8.23 -10.77 -11.94
C LYS A 275 -7.77 -10.10 -10.66
N ALA A 276 -8.55 -10.23 -9.58
CA ALA A 276 -8.20 -9.70 -8.28
C ALA A 276 -8.34 -10.80 -7.23
N ILE A 277 -7.22 -11.18 -6.61
CA ILE A 277 -7.19 -12.17 -5.53
C ILE A 277 -7.06 -11.42 -4.22
N TRP A 278 -7.89 -11.76 -3.25
CA TRP A 278 -7.99 -11.03 -1.99
C TRP A 278 -7.54 -11.85 -0.78
N LEU A 279 -6.90 -11.15 0.16
CA LEU A 279 -6.71 -11.58 1.54
C LEU A 279 -7.39 -10.58 2.48
N TYR A 280 -8.26 -11.09 3.35
CA TYR A 280 -8.95 -10.27 4.34
C TYR A 280 -8.23 -10.30 5.69
N VAL A 281 -8.06 -9.11 6.28
CA VAL A 281 -7.54 -8.94 7.64
C VAL A 281 -8.72 -9.04 8.62
N ASP A 282 -9.19 -10.28 8.80
CA ASP A 282 -10.35 -10.60 9.64
C ASP A 282 -10.05 -10.40 11.14
N TYR A 283 -8.77 -10.56 11.52
CA TYR A 283 -8.29 -10.50 12.90
C TYR A 283 -7.28 -9.37 13.08
N PRO A 284 -7.26 -8.69 14.24
CA PRO A 284 -6.17 -7.80 14.60
C PRO A 284 -4.85 -8.58 14.50
N THR A 285 -3.95 -8.11 13.63
CA THR A 285 -2.76 -8.88 13.25
C THR A 285 -1.54 -7.97 13.28
N ARG A 286 -0.37 -8.48 13.72
CA ARG A 286 0.88 -7.70 13.68
C ARG A 286 1.53 -7.71 12.30
N HIS A 287 1.49 -8.83 11.59
CA HIS A 287 2.01 -8.93 10.23
C HIS A 287 1.07 -9.67 9.28
N CYS A 288 0.89 -9.14 8.07
CA CYS A 288 0.14 -9.80 7.01
C CYS A 288 1.09 -10.19 5.90
N ILE A 289 1.11 -11.47 5.52
CA ILE A 289 1.87 -11.98 4.37
C ILE A 289 0.88 -12.61 3.39
N PHE A 290 0.87 -12.11 2.16
CA PHE A 290 0.05 -12.64 1.08
C PHE A 290 0.91 -12.96 -0.14
N ASP A 291 1.13 -14.25 -0.37
CA ASP A 291 1.87 -14.76 -1.51
C ASP A 291 0.91 -15.34 -2.56
N LEU A 292 1.17 -14.97 -3.81
CA LEU A 292 0.52 -15.52 -4.99
C LEU A 292 1.59 -16.04 -5.95
N HIS A 293 1.59 -17.34 -6.19
CA HIS A 293 2.41 -18.01 -7.18
C HIS A 293 1.54 -18.33 -8.39
N VAL A 294 1.88 -17.79 -9.53
CA VAL A 294 1.11 -17.99 -10.77
C VAL A 294 1.99 -18.69 -11.78
N HIS A 295 1.47 -19.73 -12.44
CA HIS A 295 2.20 -20.41 -13.49
C HIS A 295 2.71 -19.41 -14.54
N ARG A 296 3.94 -19.61 -15.02
CA ARG A 296 4.65 -18.68 -15.90
C ARG A 296 3.86 -18.27 -17.15
N ASP A 297 3.06 -19.18 -17.71
CA ASP A 297 2.21 -18.90 -18.88
C ASP A 297 1.09 -17.90 -18.60
N ILE A 298 0.61 -17.85 -17.36
CA ILE A 298 -0.36 -16.85 -16.91
C ILE A 298 0.41 -15.58 -16.57
N ALA A 299 1.48 -15.67 -15.79
CA ALA A 299 2.28 -14.51 -15.37
C ALA A 299 2.81 -13.71 -16.57
N SER A 300 3.30 -14.37 -17.63
CA SER A 300 3.87 -13.71 -18.81
C SER A 300 2.87 -12.88 -19.63
N ARG A 301 1.56 -13.06 -19.39
CA ARG A 301 0.48 -12.34 -20.08
C ARG A 301 -0.14 -11.25 -19.22
N ASN A 302 0.21 -11.19 -17.93
CA ASN A 302 -0.42 -10.28 -16.99
C ASN A 302 0.62 -9.37 -16.35
N LYS A 303 0.26 -8.10 -16.18
CA LYS A 303 0.96 -7.19 -15.28
C LYS A 303 0.41 -7.38 -13.87
N ALA A 304 1.28 -7.68 -12.92
CA ALA A 304 0.91 -7.78 -11.51
C ALA A 304 1.01 -6.41 -10.82
N SER A 305 0.02 -6.12 -9.97
CA SER A 305 0.02 -4.99 -9.05
C SER A 305 -0.70 -5.39 -7.77
N ALA A 306 -0.71 -4.50 -6.78
CA ALA A 306 -1.38 -4.78 -5.53
C ALA A 306 -1.93 -3.51 -4.89
N ASP A 307 -3.00 -3.68 -4.10
CA ASP A 307 -3.64 -2.61 -3.36
C ASP A 307 -4.17 -3.05 -1.99
N CYS A 308 -4.48 -2.07 -1.14
CA CYS A 308 -5.11 -2.27 0.16
C CYS A 308 -6.39 -1.44 0.25
N HIS A 309 -7.50 -2.06 0.60
CA HIS A 309 -8.81 -1.41 0.64
C HIS A 309 -9.54 -1.64 1.96
N LEU A 310 -10.39 -0.70 2.35
CA LEU A 310 -11.38 -0.90 3.40
C LEU A 310 -12.30 -2.04 2.97
N TRP A 311 -12.47 -3.00 3.88
CA TRP A 311 -13.35 -4.12 3.63
C TRP A 311 -14.82 -3.70 3.66
N GLY A 312 -15.56 -4.12 2.64
CA GLY A 312 -16.99 -3.87 2.52
C GLY A 312 -17.66 -4.80 1.51
N THR A 313 -18.99 -4.86 1.52
CA THR A 313 -19.78 -5.65 0.56
C THR A 313 -19.58 -5.22 -0.90
N SER A 314 -19.02 -4.04 -1.12
CA SER A 314 -18.68 -3.51 -2.44
C SER A 314 -17.39 -4.07 -3.02
N LEU A 315 -16.65 -4.97 -2.35
CA LEU A 315 -15.41 -5.56 -2.89
C LEU A 315 -15.62 -6.56 -4.04
N LEU A 316 -16.87 -6.78 -4.45
CA LEU A 316 -17.19 -7.39 -5.75
C LEU A 316 -17.14 -6.37 -6.90
N ALA A 317 -16.94 -5.08 -6.59
CA ALA A 317 -16.77 -4.04 -7.59
C ALA A 317 -15.34 -4.07 -8.17
N PRO A 318 -15.18 -3.61 -9.42
CA PRO A 318 -13.88 -3.39 -10.05
C PRO A 318 -12.85 -2.67 -9.18
N PRO A 319 -11.59 -3.14 -9.08
CA PRO A 319 -10.53 -2.42 -8.37
C PRO A 319 -10.43 -0.93 -8.74
N GLU A 320 -10.66 -0.58 -10.01
CA GLU A 320 -10.73 0.81 -10.49
C GLU A 320 -11.92 1.61 -9.94
N ASP A 321 -13.03 0.94 -9.60
CA ASP A 321 -14.19 1.52 -8.92
C ASP A 321 -14.01 1.55 -7.39
N LEU A 322 -13.04 0.79 -6.86
CA LEU A 322 -12.69 0.73 -5.43
C LEU A 322 -11.77 1.87 -4.98
N TRP A 323 -11.55 2.89 -5.82
CA TRP A 323 -10.75 4.07 -5.44
C TRP A 323 -11.25 4.74 -4.15
N MET A 324 -12.56 4.70 -3.90
CA MET A 324 -13.20 5.27 -2.71
C MET A 324 -12.93 4.50 -1.41
N THR A 325 -12.49 3.24 -1.49
CA THR A 325 -12.15 2.40 -0.34
C THR A 325 -10.65 2.18 -0.19
N ARG A 326 -9.83 2.65 -1.15
CA ARG A 326 -8.38 2.43 -1.16
C ARG A 326 -7.72 3.16 0.02
N PHE A 327 -6.89 2.45 0.76
CA PHE A 327 -5.98 3.05 1.72
C PHE A 327 -4.71 3.49 1.00
N ALA A 328 -4.18 4.67 1.34
CA ALA A 328 -2.90 5.17 0.82
C ALA A 328 -1.68 4.47 1.48
N ASP A 329 -1.85 3.23 1.91
CA ASP A 329 -1.04 2.59 2.94
C ASP A 329 0.24 1.93 2.41
N GLN A 330 1.24 1.86 3.29
CA GLN A 330 2.56 1.24 3.05
C GLN A 330 2.52 -0.29 3.03
N MET A 331 1.81 -0.86 2.06
CA MET A 331 1.97 -2.27 1.72
C MET A 331 3.24 -2.42 0.86
N LYS A 332 4.08 -3.38 1.20
CA LYS A 332 5.24 -3.76 0.38
C LYS A 332 4.78 -4.77 -0.65
N PHE A 333 4.91 -4.42 -1.92
CA PHE A 333 4.67 -5.33 -3.04
C PHE A 333 5.99 -5.67 -3.71
N LYS A 334 6.26 -6.96 -3.91
CA LYS A 334 7.45 -7.43 -4.64
C LYS A 334 7.15 -8.69 -5.46
N GLU A 335 7.83 -8.82 -6.59
CA GLU A 335 7.96 -10.08 -7.31
C GLU A 335 9.02 -10.94 -6.59
N LEU A 336 8.77 -12.23 -6.43
CA LEU A 336 9.63 -13.19 -5.72
C LEU A 336 10.51 -14.02 -6.67
N GLY A 337 10.30 -13.89 -7.99
CA GLY A 337 10.94 -14.74 -9.00
C GLY A 337 10.39 -16.17 -9.05
N SER A 338 11.15 -17.08 -9.67
CA SER A 338 10.79 -18.48 -9.92
C SER A 338 11.45 -19.50 -8.98
N ASP A 339 12.53 -19.14 -8.29
CA ASP A 339 13.44 -20.14 -7.69
C ASP A 339 13.36 -20.22 -6.16
N LEU A 340 12.28 -19.69 -5.58
CA LEU A 340 12.03 -19.60 -4.13
C LEU A 340 13.11 -18.87 -3.29
N GLU A 341 14.14 -18.29 -3.92
CA GLU A 341 15.27 -17.67 -3.22
C GLU A 341 14.86 -16.44 -2.39
N GLU A 342 13.89 -15.64 -2.87
CA GLU A 342 13.46 -14.40 -2.19
C GLU A 342 12.23 -14.57 -1.27
N ILE A 343 11.93 -15.81 -0.88
CA ILE A 343 10.68 -16.15 -0.17
C ILE A 343 10.76 -15.93 1.34
N GLU A 344 11.94 -15.73 1.90
CA GLU A 344 12.05 -15.42 3.32
C GLU A 344 11.26 -14.16 3.69
N SER A 345 10.62 -14.21 4.85
CA SER A 345 9.97 -13.05 5.46
C SER A 345 10.38 -12.99 6.93
N ASN A 346 10.77 -11.80 7.38
CA ASN A 346 11.09 -11.56 8.78
C ASN A 346 9.85 -11.68 9.69
N ALA A 347 8.65 -11.60 9.12
CA ALA A 347 7.39 -11.72 9.85
C ALA A 347 7.03 -13.18 10.21
N TYR A 348 7.57 -14.17 9.48
CA TYR A 348 7.35 -15.59 9.78
C TYR A 348 8.57 -16.42 9.39
N SER A 349 9.29 -16.92 10.40
CA SER A 349 10.57 -17.64 10.21
C SER A 349 10.45 -18.92 9.39
N ARG A 350 9.25 -19.52 9.30
CA ARG A 350 9.00 -20.76 8.55
C ARG A 350 8.34 -20.52 7.19
N GLN A 351 8.39 -19.28 6.66
CA GLN A 351 7.76 -18.93 5.38
C GLN A 351 8.32 -19.76 4.22
N HIS A 352 9.64 -19.99 4.22
CA HIS A 352 10.29 -20.81 3.20
C HIS A 352 9.78 -22.27 3.26
N GLU A 353 9.83 -22.91 4.42
CA GLU A 353 9.33 -24.28 4.63
C GLU A 353 7.85 -24.44 4.25
N LEU A 354 7.01 -23.43 4.56
CA LEU A 354 5.59 -23.45 4.24
C LEU A 354 5.35 -23.36 2.73
N THR A 355 6.17 -22.56 2.04
CA THR A 355 6.14 -22.47 0.58
C THR A 355 6.61 -23.75 -0.10
N GLU A 356 7.69 -24.36 0.40
CA GLU A 356 8.12 -25.66 -0.11
C GLU A 356 7.03 -26.72 0.10
N HIS A 357 6.34 -26.70 1.24
CA HIS A 357 5.22 -27.60 1.49
C HIS A 357 4.08 -27.41 0.48
N LEU A 358 3.73 -26.16 0.12
CA LEU A 358 2.71 -25.84 -0.89
C LEU A 358 2.94 -26.60 -2.21
N PHE A 359 4.18 -26.58 -2.71
CA PHE A 359 4.54 -27.21 -3.98
C PHE A 359 4.76 -28.72 -3.84
N ARG A 360 5.49 -29.15 -2.82
CA ARG A 360 5.87 -30.56 -2.60
C ARG A 360 4.65 -31.46 -2.42
N GLU A 361 3.65 -31.03 -1.65
CA GLU A 361 2.48 -31.85 -1.32
C GLU A 361 1.67 -32.26 -2.56
N HIS A 362 1.74 -31.47 -3.64
CA HIS A 362 1.03 -31.71 -4.89
C HIS A 362 1.95 -32.09 -6.06
N GLY A 363 3.25 -32.23 -5.80
CA GLY A 363 4.26 -32.55 -6.83
C GLY A 363 4.36 -31.47 -7.92
N TRP A 364 4.18 -30.20 -7.56
CA TRP A 364 4.34 -29.08 -8.49
C TRP A 364 5.80 -28.63 -8.48
N ASP A 365 6.36 -28.33 -9.66
CA ASP A 365 7.68 -27.74 -9.77
C ASP A 365 7.61 -26.24 -9.48
N PRO A 366 8.24 -25.71 -8.41
CA PRO A 366 8.22 -24.29 -8.11
C PRO A 366 8.77 -23.42 -9.24
N ALA A 367 9.72 -23.94 -10.03
CA ALA A 367 10.31 -23.20 -11.15
C ALA A 367 9.27 -22.85 -12.22
N ASP A 368 8.13 -23.54 -12.28
CA ASP A 368 7.05 -23.27 -13.21
C ASP A 368 6.21 -22.04 -12.85
N PHE A 369 6.46 -21.42 -11.69
CA PHE A 369 5.67 -20.32 -11.16
C PHE A 369 6.48 -19.03 -11.05
N VAL A 370 5.79 -17.91 -11.11
CA VAL A 370 6.29 -16.58 -10.72
C VAL A 370 5.56 -16.19 -9.44
N GLY A 371 6.31 -15.92 -8.37
CA GLY A 371 5.76 -15.49 -7.10
C GLY A 371 5.58 -13.97 -7.00
N PHE A 372 4.53 -13.54 -6.31
CA PHE A 372 4.29 -12.16 -5.92
C PHE A 372 3.93 -12.11 -4.44
N ARG A 373 4.47 -11.14 -3.70
CA ARG A 373 4.19 -10.95 -2.27
C ARG A 373 3.65 -9.57 -2.00
N CYS A 374 2.56 -9.53 -1.24
CA CYS A 374 2.15 -8.37 -0.47
C CYS A 374 2.48 -8.61 1.01
N GLU A 375 3.22 -7.69 1.61
CA GLU A 375 3.54 -7.73 3.03
C GLU A 375 3.17 -6.40 3.71
N MET A 376 2.54 -6.48 4.88
CA MET A 376 2.11 -5.32 5.64
C MET A 376 2.36 -5.53 7.14
N GLU A 377 3.13 -4.63 7.76
CA GLU A 377 3.23 -4.51 9.21
C GLU A 377 2.03 -3.72 9.74
N LEU A 378 1.44 -4.23 10.82
CA LEU A 378 0.26 -3.70 11.51
C LEU A 378 -0.85 -3.35 10.50
N PRO A 379 -1.34 -4.34 9.72
CA PRO A 379 -2.43 -4.09 8.79
C PRO A 379 -3.63 -3.45 9.47
N ILE A 380 -4.33 -2.55 8.75
CA ILE A 380 -5.60 -1.98 9.23
C ILE A 380 -6.58 -3.14 9.45
N TRP A 381 -7.07 -3.30 10.68
CA TRP A 381 -8.11 -4.30 10.95
C TRP A 381 -9.33 -4.00 10.09
N ARG A 382 -9.86 -5.03 9.42
CA ARG A 382 -10.94 -4.89 8.41
C ARG A 382 -10.49 -4.20 7.12
N SER A 383 -9.23 -4.32 6.75
CA SER A 383 -8.81 -4.12 5.37
C SER A 383 -8.80 -5.43 4.57
N GLY A 384 -8.71 -5.31 3.25
CA GLY A 384 -8.37 -6.38 2.32
C GLY A 384 -7.14 -6.01 1.52
N LEU A 385 -6.15 -6.90 1.48
CA LEU A 385 -5.03 -6.83 0.54
C LEU A 385 -5.46 -7.51 -0.76
N SER A 386 -5.22 -6.86 -1.88
CA SER A 386 -5.56 -7.33 -3.21
C SER A 386 -4.29 -7.50 -4.03
N LEU A 387 -4.16 -8.65 -4.69
CA LEU A 387 -3.21 -8.89 -5.77
C LEU A 387 -3.98 -8.88 -7.09
N ILE A 388 -3.60 -7.96 -7.97
CA ILE A 388 -4.29 -7.70 -9.23
C ILE A 388 -3.40 -8.21 -10.37
N LEU A 389 -3.99 -8.99 -11.27
CA LEU A 389 -3.38 -9.43 -12.52
C LEU A 389 -4.19 -8.86 -13.68
N GLU A 390 -3.55 -7.99 -14.45
CA GLU A 390 -4.16 -7.32 -15.61
C GLU A 390 -3.51 -7.80 -16.90
N GLU A 391 -4.30 -8.38 -17.80
CA GLU A 391 -3.80 -8.87 -19.09
C GLU A 391 -3.35 -7.72 -20.00
N GLN A 392 -2.14 -7.85 -20.55
CA GLN A 392 -1.44 -6.82 -21.34
C GLN A 392 -2.00 -6.65 -22.75
#